data_AF-A0AAX2TLK2-F1
#
_entry.id   AF-A0AAX2TLK2-F1
#
_cell.length_a   1.000
_cell.length_b   1.000
_cell.length_c   1.000
_cell.angle_alpha   90.00
_cell.angle_beta   90.00
_cell.angle_gamma   90.00
#
_symmetry.space_group_name_H-M   'P 1'
#
loop_
_entity.id
_entity.type
_entity.pdbx_description
1 polymer ?
#
loop_
_entity_poly.entity_id
_entity_poly.type
_entity_poly.pdbx_seq_one_letter_code
_entity_poly.pdbx_strand_id
1 'polypeptide(L)' 'DGTFFGEIALLHRTKRSGTVKATRKTRLLVLDAQDFHALIARMPALAAHVTTTAKARMADSGDLAIAELSQVEHDDQPGG' A
#
# COMPACT_ATOMS: atom_id res chain seq x y z
N ASP A 1 0.54 -1.28 -21.97
CA ASP A 1 0.39 -0.47 -20.76
C ASP A 1 -0.28 -1.26 -19.65
N GLY A 2 0.42 -1.41 -18.53
CA GLY A 2 -0.06 -2.14 -17.35
C GLY A 2 0.01 -1.23 -16.14
N THR A 3 -1.05 -1.20 -15.35
CA THR A 3 -1.13 -0.50 -14.07
C THR A 3 -1.41 -1.51 -12.96
N PHE A 4 -0.97 -1.21 -11.74
CA PHE A 4 -1.14 -2.06 -10.56
C PHE A 4 -1.97 -1.37 -9.49
N PHE A 5 -2.54 -2.16 -8.58
CA PHE A 5 -3.30 -1.69 -7.43
C PHE A 5 -3.20 -2.69 -6.27
N GLY A 6 -3.54 -2.25 -5.05
CA GLY A 6 -3.44 -3.07 -3.84
C GLY A 6 -2.10 -2.94 -3.11
N GLU A 7 -1.18 -2.13 -3.64
CA GLU A 7 0.15 -1.90 -3.08
C GLU A 7 0.11 -1.21 -1.71
N ILE A 8 -0.88 -0.35 -1.46
CA ILE A 8 -1.00 0.39 -0.20
C ILE A 8 -1.17 -0.59 0.97
N ALA A 9 -2.04 -1.58 0.82
CA ALA A 9 -2.26 -2.60 1.84
C ALA A 9 -1.00 -3.44 2.10
N LEU A 10 -0.23 -3.74 1.05
CA LEU A 10 1.02 -4.51 1.17
C LEU A 10 2.14 -3.70 1.81
N LEU A 11 2.28 -2.42 1.47
CA LEU A 11 3.32 -1.54 2.02
C LEU A 11 3.07 -1.18 3.48
N HIS A 12 1.83 -0.85 3.84
CA HIS A 12 1.48 -0.39 5.18
C HIS A 12 1.02 -1.52 6.11
N ARG A 13 0.93 -2.76 5.61
CA ARG A 13 0.40 -3.93 6.34
C ARG A 13 -1.00 -3.68 6.92
N THR A 14 -1.82 -2.94 6.19
CA THR A 14 -3.18 -2.55 6.58
C THR A 14 -4.24 -3.40 5.88
N LYS A 15 -5.48 -3.37 6.38
CA LYS A 15 -6.64 -3.87 5.62
C LYS A 15 -6.80 -3.05 4.33
N ARG A 16 -7.46 -3.62 3.31
CA ARG A 16 -7.67 -2.96 2.00
C ARG A 16 -8.14 -1.51 2.17
N SER A 17 -7.42 -0.57 1.55
CA SER A 17 -7.71 0.86 1.54
C SER A 17 -8.87 1.26 0.60
N GLY A 18 -9.63 0.29 0.09
CA GLY A 18 -10.68 0.55 -0.89
C GLY A 18 -11.11 -0.68 -1.67
N THR A 19 -12.23 -0.53 -2.40
CA THR A 19 -12.77 -1.58 -3.27
C THR A 19 -12.52 -1.23 -4.72
N VAL A 20 -11.78 -2.08 -5.42
CA VAL A 20 -11.60 -2.00 -6.88
C VAL A 20 -12.65 -2.88 -7.57
N LYS A 21 -13.40 -2.31 -8.52
CA LYS A 21 -14.37 -3.04 -9.35
C LYS A 21 -13.99 -2.94 -10.82
N ALA A 22 -14.03 -4.06 -11.53
CA ALA A 22 -13.84 -4.07 -12.97
C ALA A 22 -15.09 -3.49 -13.66
N THR A 23 -14.93 -2.46 -14.49
CA THR A 23 -16.02 -1.85 -15.28
C THR A 23 -16.26 -2.57 -16.61
N ARG A 24 -15.33 -3.45 -17.00
CA ARG A 24 -15.36 -4.27 -18.20
C ARG A 24 -14.54 -5.54 -18.01
N LYS A 25 -14.66 -6.50 -18.94
CA LYS A 25 -13.85 -7.73 -18.92
C LYS A 25 -12.36 -7.38 -18.93
N THR A 26 -11.69 -7.73 -17.82
CA THR A 26 -10.29 -7.38 -17.56
C THR A 26 -9.53 -8.64 -17.17
N ARG A 27 -8.30 -8.79 -17.66
CA ARG A 27 -7.36 -9.81 -17.19
C ARG A 27 -6.35 -9.15 -16.28
N LEU A 28 -6.11 -9.75 -15.12
CA LEU A 28 -5.19 -9.26 -14.10
C LEU A 28 -4.14 -10.33 -13.80
N LEU A 29 -2.94 -9.89 -13.50
CA LEU A 29 -1.93 -10.73 -12.87
C LEU A 29 -2.05 -10.56 -11.36
N VAL A 30 -2.01 -11.66 -10.63
CA VAL A 30 -2.04 -11.67 -9.17
C VAL A 30 -0.64 -12.02 -8.68
N LEU A 31 -0.15 -11.25 -7.71
CA LEU A 31 1.08 -11.50 -6.98
C LEU A 31 0.71 -11.53 -5.49
N ASP A 32 1.19 -12.54 -4.76
CA ASP A 32 0.94 -12.57 -3.32
C ASP A 32 1.89 -11.62 -2.57
N ALA A 33 1.64 -11.47 -1.26
CA ALA A 33 2.41 -10.55 -0.43
C ALA A 33 3.89 -10.96 -0.30
N GLN A 34 4.17 -12.26 -0.21
CA GLN A 34 5.52 -12.78 -0.03
C GLN A 34 6.35 -12.53 -1.29
N ASP A 35 5.79 -12.90 -2.44
CA ASP A 35 6.43 -12.69 -3.74
C ASP A 35 6.60 -11.20 -4.04
N PHE A 36 5.63 -10.36 -3.69
CA PHE A 36 5.74 -8.91 -3.82
C PHE A 36 6.91 -8.37 -2.99
N HIS A 37 7.02 -8.77 -1.71
CA HIS A 37 8.10 -8.32 -0.84
C HIS A 37 9.47 -8.81 -1.32
N ALA A 38 9.58 -10.06 -1.75
CA ALA A 38 10.80 -10.59 -2.34
C ALA A 38 11.21 -9.82 -3.61
N LEU A 39 10.23 -9.48 -4.45
CA LEU A 39 10.47 -8.76 -5.70
C LEU A 39 10.97 -7.34 -5.46
N ILE A 40 10.32 -6.56 -4.58
CA ILE A 40 10.73 -5.18 -4.30
C ILE A 40 12.06 -5.13 -3.55
N ALA A 41 12.37 -6.14 -2.72
CA ALA A 41 13.67 -6.24 -2.05
C ALA A 41 14.82 -6.46 -3.06
N ARG A 42 14.58 -7.23 -4.12
CA ARG A 42 15.57 -7.49 -5.18
C ARG A 42 15.68 -6.33 -6.18
N MET A 43 14.68 -5.45 -6.27
CA MET A 43 14.59 -4.39 -7.27
C MET A 43 14.31 -3.03 -6.63
N PRO A 44 15.34 -2.32 -6.14
CA PRO A 44 15.17 -1.04 -5.44
C PRO A 44 14.44 0.03 -6.28
N ALA A 45 14.68 0.07 -7.59
CA ALA A 45 13.99 0.99 -8.48
C ALA A 45 12.46 0.74 -8.53
N LEU A 46 12.06 -0.54 -8.50
CA LEU A 46 10.65 -0.91 -8.44
C LEU A 46 10.06 -0.52 -7.08
N ALA A 47 10.77 -0.78 -5.99
CA ALA A 47 10.35 -0.36 -4.65
C ALA A 47 10.07 1.16 -4.60
N ALA A 48 11.00 1.98 -5.09
CA ALA A 48 10.85 3.42 -5.14
C ALA A 48 9.63 3.86 -5.97
N HIS A 49 9.41 3.22 -7.11
CA HIS A 49 8.27 3.51 -7.97
C HIS A 49 6.93 3.15 -7.31
N VAL A 50 6.86 2.00 -6.65
CA VAL A 50 5.65 1.55 -5.95
C VAL A 50 5.35 2.44 -4.75
N THR A 51 6.37 2.81 -3.96
CA THR A 51 6.21 3.75 -2.84
C THR A 51 5.76 5.13 -3.30
N THR A 52 6.31 5.65 -4.39
CA THR A 52 5.90 6.96 -4.95
C THR A 52 4.44 6.92 -5.40
N THR A 53 4.05 5.84 -6.08
CA THR A 53 2.67 5.64 -6.54
C THR A 53 1.69 5.54 -5.37
N ALA A 54 2.06 4.78 -4.32
CA ALA A 54 1.24 4.64 -3.11
C ALA A 54 1.02 6.00 -2.43
N LYS A 55 2.08 6.79 -2.22
CA LYS A 55 1.99 8.13 -1.62
C LYS A 55 1.05 9.05 -2.41
N ALA A 56 1.17 9.08 -3.74
CA ALA A 56 0.31 9.89 -4.59
C ALA A 56 -1.17 9.49 -4.45
N ARG A 57 -1.47 8.19 -4.43
CA ARG A 57 -2.85 7.68 -4.27
C ARG A 57 -3.43 7.96 -2.89
N MET A 58 -2.60 7.92 -1.84
CA MET A 58 -3.05 8.25 -0.49
C MET A 58 -3.40 9.73 -0.35
N ALA A 59 -2.64 10.61 -1.00
CA ALA A 59 -2.95 12.04 -1.03
C ALA A 59 -4.24 12.34 -1.81
N ASP A 60 -4.49 11.60 -2.89
CA ASP A 60 -5.64 11.80 -3.77
C ASP A 60 -6.94 11.18 -3.23
N SER A 61 -6.85 10.05 -2.51
CA SER A 61 -8.02 9.29 -2.06
C SER A 61 -8.70 9.87 -0.81
N GLY A 62 -8.15 10.91 -0.18
CA GLY A 62 -8.74 11.56 1.00
C GLY A 62 -9.03 10.61 2.17
N ASP A 63 -8.33 9.46 2.22
CA ASP A 63 -8.67 8.37 3.11
C ASP A 63 -8.10 8.65 4.51
N LEU A 64 -8.95 9.21 5.37
CA LEU A 64 -8.72 9.48 6.80
C LEU A 64 -8.31 8.24 7.62
N ALA A 65 -8.34 7.04 7.03
CA ALA A 65 -7.92 5.79 7.68
C ALA A 65 -6.44 5.77 8.10
N ILE A 66 -5.57 6.62 7.53
CA ILE A 66 -4.15 6.71 7.94
C ILE A 66 -3.94 7.61 9.16
N ALA A 67 -4.82 8.59 9.43
CA ALA A 67 -4.68 9.47 10.59
C ALA A 67 -4.75 8.70 11.93
N GLU A 68 -5.41 7.54 11.92
CA GLU A 68 -5.48 6.61 13.06
C GLU A 68 -4.19 5.79 13.25
N LEU A 69 -3.38 5.58 12.20
CA LEU A 69 -2.11 4.84 12.29
C LEU A 69 -0.99 5.67 12.96
N SER A 70 -1.13 6.99 13.01
CA SER A 70 -0.23 7.87 13.78
C SER A 70 -0.51 7.90 15.29
N GLN A 71 -1.65 7.37 15.77
CA GLN A 71 -1.97 7.38 17.21
C GLN A 71 -1.42 6.17 17.98
N VAL A 72 -0.94 5.12 17.30
CA VAL A 72 -0.39 3.93 17.97
C VAL A 72 1.12 4.02 18.30
N GLU A 73 1.77 5.15 18.03
CA GLU A 73 3.22 5.33 18.29
C GLU A 73 3.54 6.30 19.45
N HIS A 74 2.57 6.70 20.28
CA HIS A 74 2.81 7.65 21.39
C HIS A 74 2.41 7.19 22.80
N ASP A 75 2.00 5.94 23.04
CA ASP A 75 1.58 5.50 24.38
C ASP A 75 2.56 4.56 25.11
N ASP A 76 3.82 4.52 24.69
CA ASP A 76 4.91 3.90 25.48
C ASP A 76 5.86 4.99 26.02
N GLN A 77 5.32 5.89 26.85
CA GLN A 77 6.15 6.60 27.82
C GLN A 77 6.27 5.71 29.07
N PRO A 78 7.45 5.17 29.40
CA PRO A 78 7.64 4.60 30.72
C PRO A 78 7.64 5.77 31.71
N GLY A 79 6.66 5.76 32.62
CA GLY A 79 6.61 6.69 33.73
C GLY A 79 7.91 6.70 34.53
N GLY A 80 8.42 7.90 34.78
CA GLY A 80 9.46 8.21 35.76
C GLY A 80 9.01 9.40 36.59
#